data_AF-A0A955WJ81-F1
#
_entry.id   AF-A0A955WJ81-F1
#
_cell.length_a   1.000
_cell.length_b   1.000
_cell.length_c   1.000
_cell.angle_alpha   90.00
_cell.angle_beta   90.00
_cell.angle_gamma   90.00
#
_symmetry.space_group_name_H-M   'P 1'
#
loop_
_entity.id
_entity.type
_entity.pdbx_description
1 polymer ?
#
loop_
_entity_poly.entity_id
_entity_poly.type
_entity_poly.pdbx_seq_one_letter_code
_entity_poly.pdbx_strand_id
1 'polypeptide(L)'
;MRTAKDGSGSTHTFRARTMQDAVARLKRTLGPDAAIISTRRGRDPRGAYVEITAIGQARAALPSPEGEAPAMGGRRQASAAYARTALATQPAELPPLLAAVRQHAGVDKPFADRAAWLARQIEQREAEVAEEARRDARLAHRPPYHRVAEAEETGPALVSADEVQRRFERPADDEVGTLRAEIAELRAALTRLAAAEGEPAPAQPPKPAAGKPPKRAPAALAARAPATASTAKTAADALQRVLAPLRDEMAELRRLAATVGPVQDQLAEIRGLLHRAPREPAAALALRTRLIDVGIAATHAAELVERALQALPEGTADDREMLAALEAMIADELQCGGASVTRGGRQVMAFVGPTGVGKTTTIAKLATLARLAGRSVALITVDTFRMAAVEQLGRYAEVLDCPLRIARDPRALRAELAACADRDLILVDTTGRNPRAAEQVEALARYFPPGWGGDLVLTLSAATRGRDLFAALDGFAALDFDLLCATKTDETDALGALYSVVRRAGRPLAWTTFGQRVPDDIEEARADLIAAQILTGGARSPLRAAG
;
A
#
# COMPACT_ATOMS: atom_id res chain seq x y z
N MET A 1 33.57 -21.76 -37.82
CA MET A 1 32.13 -21.47 -37.94
C MET A 1 31.63 -22.22 -39.15
N ARG A 2 30.61 -23.06 -38.99
CA ARG A 2 29.87 -23.61 -40.13
C ARG A 2 28.51 -22.94 -40.14
N THR A 3 28.09 -22.49 -41.32
CA THR A 3 26.81 -21.80 -41.52
C THR A 3 25.99 -22.64 -42.47
N ALA A 4 24.78 -23.03 -42.05
CA ALA A 4 23.81 -23.71 -42.90
C ALA A 4 22.61 -22.79 -43.10
N LYS A 5 22.07 -22.76 -44.33
CA LYS A 5 20.85 -22.04 -44.67
C LYS A 5 19.74 -23.05 -44.93
N ASP A 6 18.85 -23.17 -43.96
CA ASP A 6 17.58 -23.85 -44.04
C ASP A 6 16.46 -22.79 -43.96
N GLY A 7 15.33 -23.06 -44.63
CA GLY A 7 14.30 -22.08 -45.02
C GLY A 7 13.54 -21.34 -43.91
N SER A 8 14.02 -21.33 -42.66
CA SER A 8 13.46 -20.61 -41.52
C SER A 8 14.46 -19.74 -40.74
N GLY A 9 15.72 -19.61 -41.18
CA GLY A 9 16.71 -18.73 -40.56
C GLY A 9 18.14 -19.27 -40.65
N SER A 10 19.15 -18.40 -40.73
CA SER A 10 20.56 -18.84 -40.80
C SER A 10 21.05 -19.36 -39.46
N THR A 11 21.43 -20.64 -39.43
CA THR A 11 21.91 -21.31 -38.23
C THR A 11 23.44 -21.35 -38.19
N HIS A 12 24.03 -21.01 -37.04
CA HIS A 12 25.48 -20.92 -36.86
C HIS A 12 25.98 -21.85 -35.76
N THR A 13 26.99 -22.67 -36.07
CA THR A 13 27.60 -23.59 -35.11
C THR A 13 29.01 -23.15 -34.69
N PHE A 14 29.24 -23.11 -33.37
CA PHE A 14 30.47 -22.71 -32.70
C PHE A 14 31.00 -23.83 -31.81
N ARG A 15 32.28 -24.15 -31.92
CA ARG A 15 32.95 -25.18 -31.09
C ARG A 15 34.10 -24.57 -30.29
N ALA A 16 34.18 -24.90 -29.01
CA ALA A 16 35.26 -24.49 -28.12
C ALA A 16 35.56 -25.57 -27.06
N ARG A 17 36.63 -25.43 -26.29
CA ARG A 17 36.99 -26.38 -25.21
C ARG A 17 36.07 -26.27 -23.99
N THR A 18 35.55 -25.07 -23.74
CA THR A 18 34.67 -24.78 -22.60
C THR A 18 33.36 -24.15 -23.08
N MET A 19 32.31 -24.28 -22.27
CA MET A 19 31.00 -23.67 -22.57
C MET A 19 31.11 -22.14 -22.59
N GLN A 20 31.86 -21.55 -21.65
CA GLN A 20 32.06 -20.10 -21.58
C GLN A 20 32.72 -19.55 -22.85
N ASP A 21 33.74 -20.22 -23.38
CA ASP A 21 34.40 -19.79 -24.62
C ASP A 21 33.49 -19.89 -25.84
N ALA A 22 32.67 -20.94 -25.92
CA ALA A 22 31.73 -21.12 -27.01
C ALA A 22 30.63 -20.05 -26.98
N VAL A 23 30.08 -19.75 -25.80
CA VAL A 23 29.08 -18.67 -25.61
C VAL A 23 29.70 -17.29 -25.87
N ALA A 24 30.93 -17.03 -25.43
CA ALA A 24 31.61 -15.77 -25.69
C ALA A 24 31.84 -15.54 -27.18
N ARG A 25 32.22 -16.59 -27.93
CA ARG A 25 32.36 -16.51 -29.40
C ARG A 25 31.02 -16.31 -30.10
N LEU A 26 29.97 -16.99 -29.64
CA LEU A 26 28.61 -16.82 -30.14
C LEU A 26 28.12 -15.39 -29.94
N LYS A 27 28.23 -14.84 -28.72
CA LYS A 27 27.78 -13.48 -28.40
C LYS A 27 28.54 -12.40 -29.16
N ARG A 28 29.85 -12.60 -29.39
CA ARG A 28 30.65 -11.69 -30.22
C ARG A 28 30.23 -11.70 -31.70
N THR A 29 29.74 -12.82 -32.21
CA THR A 29 29.44 -12.98 -33.64
C THR A 29 28.00 -12.65 -33.99
N LEU A 30 27.05 -13.04 -33.12
CA LEU A 30 25.60 -12.93 -33.38
C LEU A 30 24.91 -11.90 -32.47
N GLY A 31 25.64 -11.28 -31.54
CA GLY A 31 25.10 -10.34 -30.57
C GLY A 31 24.61 -11.00 -29.27
N PRO A 32 24.24 -10.18 -28.28
CA PRO A 32 23.80 -10.66 -26.96
C PRO A 32 22.48 -11.44 -27.00
N ASP A 33 21.65 -11.20 -28.02
CA ASP A 33 20.29 -11.75 -28.17
C ASP A 33 20.25 -13.08 -28.95
N ALA A 34 21.41 -13.66 -29.28
CA ALA A 34 21.48 -14.90 -30.05
C ALA A 34 20.93 -16.09 -29.24
N ALA A 35 19.95 -16.79 -29.81
CA ALA A 35 19.27 -17.91 -29.17
C ALA A 35 20.03 -19.21 -29.45
N ILE A 36 20.47 -19.89 -28.38
CA ILE A 36 21.10 -21.22 -28.48
C ILE A 36 20.00 -22.25 -28.69
N ILE A 37 20.03 -22.95 -29.82
CA ILE A 37 19.10 -24.06 -30.11
C ILE A 37 19.59 -25.34 -29.45
N SER A 38 20.89 -25.62 -29.55
CA SER A 38 21.43 -26.93 -29.22
C SER A 38 22.87 -26.86 -28.75
N THR A 39 23.17 -27.68 -27.75
CA THR A 39 24.47 -27.76 -27.09
C THR A 39 24.88 -29.21 -26.98
N ARG A 40 25.99 -29.58 -27.63
CA ARG A 40 26.55 -30.94 -27.59
C ARG A 40 27.96 -30.91 -27.02
N ARG A 41 28.28 -31.86 -26.13
CA ARG A 41 29.65 -32.09 -25.67
C ARG A 41 30.22 -33.29 -26.41
N GLY A 42 31.49 -33.21 -26.81
CA GLY A 42 32.18 -34.31 -27.47
C GLY A 42 33.63 -34.37 -27.04
N ARG A 43 34.34 -35.39 -27.51
CA ARG A 43 35.77 -35.54 -27.28
C ARG A 43 36.44 -35.82 -28.63
N ASP A 44 37.54 -35.14 -28.89
CA ASP A 44 38.39 -35.37 -30.05
C ASP A 44 39.82 -35.71 -29.56
N PRO A 45 40.76 -36.07 -30.46
CA PRO A 45 42.14 -36.38 -30.09
C PRO A 45 42.89 -35.24 -29.37
N ARG A 46 42.36 -34.01 -29.38
CA ARG A 46 42.91 -32.81 -28.72
C ARG A 46 42.18 -32.46 -27.41
N GLY A 47 41.22 -33.28 -26.97
CA GLY A 47 40.53 -33.16 -25.69
C GLY A 47 39.01 -33.04 -25.79
N ALA A 48 38.36 -32.77 -24.65
CA ALA A 48 36.93 -32.52 -24.58
C ALA A 48 36.59 -31.15 -25.20
N TYR A 49 35.44 -31.08 -25.88
CA TYR A 49 34.93 -29.86 -26.48
C TYR A 49 33.41 -29.73 -26.27
N VAL A 50 32.94 -28.51 -26.44
CA VAL A 50 31.54 -28.11 -26.44
C VAL A 50 31.23 -27.44 -27.77
N GLU A 51 30.16 -27.88 -28.41
CA GLU A 51 29.62 -27.34 -29.65
C GLU A 51 28.24 -26.76 -29.39
N ILE A 52 28.03 -25.51 -29.84
CA ILE A 52 26.81 -24.73 -29.65
C ILE A 52 26.29 -24.32 -31.02
N THR A 53 25.03 -24.61 -31.28
CA THR A 53 24.32 -24.18 -32.49
C THR A 53 23.26 -23.15 -32.12
N ALA A 54 23.26 -22.02 -32.81
CA ALA A 54 22.45 -20.86 -32.46
C ALA A 54 21.88 -20.13 -33.68
N ILE A 55 20.76 -19.45 -33.47
CA ILE A 55 20.10 -18.59 -34.46
C ILE A 55 20.34 -17.14 -34.04
N GLY A 56 20.78 -16.33 -35.00
CA GLY A 56 20.95 -14.89 -34.83
C GLY A 56 21.39 -14.24 -36.13
N GLN A 57 21.11 -12.95 -36.30
CA GLN A 57 21.60 -12.19 -37.45
C GLN A 57 23.07 -11.78 -37.18
N ALA A 58 23.98 -12.19 -38.06
CA ALA A 58 25.37 -11.77 -37.97
C ALA A 58 25.46 -10.25 -38.10
N ARG A 59 26.07 -9.58 -37.11
CA ARG A 59 26.33 -8.13 -37.20
C ARG A 59 27.53 -7.87 -38.11
N ALA A 60 27.38 -6.96 -39.06
CA ALA A 60 28.52 -6.40 -39.79
C ALA A 60 29.45 -5.69 -38.80
N ALA A 61 30.76 -5.91 -38.93
CA ALA A 61 31.75 -5.26 -38.07
C ALA A 61 31.69 -3.73 -38.24
N LEU A 62 31.55 -3.00 -37.12
CA LEU A 62 31.55 -1.53 -37.10
C LEU A 62 32.99 -0.99 -37.27
N PRO A 63 33.19 0.08 -38.07
CA PRO A 63 34.49 0.76 -38.15
C PRO A 63 34.70 1.73 -36.97
N SER A 64 35.97 2.00 -36.66
CA SER A 64 36.42 2.91 -35.59
C SER A 64 36.11 4.40 -35.90
N PRO A 65 36.03 5.28 -34.88
CA PRO A 65 35.44 6.60 -35.03
C PRO A 65 36.50 7.70 -35.28
N GLU A 66 36.45 8.33 -36.45
CA GLU A 66 36.98 9.67 -36.69
C GLU A 66 36.07 10.40 -37.70
N GLY A 67 35.74 11.67 -37.41
CA GLY A 67 35.35 12.66 -38.43
C GLY A 67 33.87 13.03 -38.62
N GLU A 68 33.55 14.25 -38.17
CA GLU A 68 32.61 15.25 -38.75
C GLU A 68 31.10 14.97 -38.90
N ALA A 69 30.30 15.90 -38.35
CA ALA A 69 28.89 16.12 -38.68
C ALA A 69 28.77 16.84 -40.05
N PRO A 70 27.67 16.65 -40.82
CA PRO A 70 26.53 17.56 -40.64
C PRO A 70 25.12 17.01 -41.01
N ALA A 71 24.14 17.87 -40.70
CA ALA A 71 22.85 18.14 -41.38
C ALA A 71 21.54 17.42 -40.97
N MET A 72 20.53 18.27 -40.81
CA MET A 72 19.15 18.03 -40.36
C MET A 72 18.29 17.21 -41.33
N GLY A 73 17.40 16.37 -40.77
CA GLY A 73 16.20 15.86 -41.42
C GLY A 73 15.49 14.78 -40.62
N GLY A 74 14.21 14.99 -40.28
CA GLY A 74 13.29 13.90 -39.88
C GLY A 74 12.74 13.96 -38.45
N ARG A 75 11.70 14.76 -38.24
CA ARG A 75 10.76 14.60 -37.11
C ARG A 75 10.02 13.26 -37.28
N ARG A 76 10.29 12.26 -36.43
CA ARG A 76 9.35 11.19 -35.99
C ARG A 76 9.93 10.01 -35.15
N GLN A 77 11.18 10.02 -34.70
CA GLN A 77 11.76 8.84 -34.01
C GLN A 77 12.36 9.05 -32.60
N ALA A 78 12.08 10.17 -31.93
CA ALA A 78 12.78 10.49 -30.68
C ALA A 78 12.25 9.78 -29.40
N SER A 79 11.08 9.15 -29.40
CA SER A 79 10.54 8.54 -28.16
C SER A 79 11.00 7.11 -27.88
N ALA A 80 11.44 6.35 -28.90
CA ALA A 80 11.80 4.93 -28.72
C ALA A 80 13.31 4.70 -28.49
N ALA A 81 14.16 5.63 -28.91
CA ALA A 81 15.62 5.47 -28.87
C ALA A 81 16.22 5.72 -27.48
N TYR A 82 15.61 6.62 -26.67
CA TYR A 82 16.17 7.01 -25.38
C TYR A 82 15.88 6.00 -24.25
N ALA A 83 14.78 5.25 -24.36
CA ALA A 83 14.41 4.19 -23.39
C ALA A 83 15.42 3.02 -23.39
N ARG A 84 16.11 2.77 -24.50
CA ARG A 84 17.04 1.63 -24.63
C ARG A 84 18.44 1.91 -24.06
N THR A 85 18.85 3.18 -24.02
CA THR A 85 20.22 3.54 -23.61
C THR A 85 20.39 3.64 -22.09
N ALA A 86 19.29 3.69 -21.32
CA ALA A 86 19.33 3.73 -19.85
C ALA A 86 19.35 2.33 -19.18
N LEU A 87 19.17 1.25 -19.94
CA LEU A 87 19.05 -0.13 -19.44
C LEU A 87 20.39 -0.86 -19.23
N ALA A 88 21.53 -0.20 -19.45
CA ALA A 88 22.83 -0.82 -19.27
C ALA A 88 23.47 -0.37 -17.95
N THR A 89 23.22 -1.14 -16.88
CA THR A 89 24.14 -1.56 -15.79
C THR A 89 23.42 -1.67 -14.43
N GLN A 90 22.95 -2.87 -14.09
CA GLN A 90 23.06 -3.51 -12.76
C GLN A 90 22.37 -4.90 -12.80
N PRO A 91 22.89 -5.90 -12.05
CA PRO A 91 22.31 -7.25 -12.03
C PRO A 91 20.92 -7.23 -11.37
N ALA A 92 19.94 -7.91 -11.98
CA ALA A 92 18.58 -8.05 -11.46
C ALA A 92 18.58 -8.51 -9.99
N GLU A 93 17.95 -7.72 -9.11
CA GLU A 93 17.73 -8.11 -7.72
C GLU A 93 16.82 -9.35 -7.67
N LEU A 94 17.19 -10.33 -6.84
CA LEU A 94 16.34 -11.50 -6.58
C LEU A 94 15.09 -11.06 -5.80
N PRO A 95 13.89 -11.58 -6.12
CA PRO A 95 12.68 -11.35 -5.34
C PRO A 95 12.90 -11.56 -3.82
N PRO A 96 12.31 -10.72 -2.94
CA PRO A 96 12.54 -10.75 -1.50
C PRO A 96 12.32 -12.11 -0.84
N LEU A 97 11.34 -12.89 -1.31
CA LEU A 97 11.05 -14.22 -0.80
C LEU A 97 12.16 -15.23 -1.16
N LEU A 98 12.69 -15.18 -2.38
CA LEU A 98 13.79 -16.06 -2.81
C LEU A 98 15.09 -15.76 -2.05
N ALA A 99 15.33 -14.49 -1.70
CA ALA A 99 16.41 -14.10 -0.81
C ALA A 99 16.19 -14.65 0.62
N ALA A 100 14.97 -14.51 1.15
CA ALA A 100 14.60 -15.02 2.47
C ALA A 100 14.68 -16.55 2.58
N VAL A 101 14.28 -17.29 1.52
CA VAL A 101 14.37 -18.75 1.45
C VAL A 101 15.83 -19.22 1.51
N ARG A 102 16.72 -18.57 0.76
CA ARG A 102 18.17 -18.88 0.80
C ARG A 102 18.76 -18.61 2.18
N GLN A 103 18.37 -17.49 2.80
CA GLN A 103 18.82 -17.14 4.13
C GLN A 103 18.30 -18.12 5.19
N HIS A 104 17.01 -18.48 5.15
CA HIS A 104 16.38 -19.36 6.13
C HIS A 104 16.83 -20.83 6.00
N ALA A 105 17.06 -21.31 4.78
CA ALA A 105 17.60 -22.64 4.52
C ALA A 105 19.03 -22.80 5.07
N GLY A 106 19.80 -21.71 5.13
CA GLY A 106 21.17 -21.66 5.65
C GLY A 106 21.31 -21.38 7.16
N VAL A 107 20.21 -21.30 7.94
CA VAL A 107 20.27 -21.08 9.40
C VAL A 107 20.44 -22.41 10.15
N ASP A 108 21.24 -22.41 11.22
CA ASP A 108 21.38 -23.49 12.22
C ASP A 108 20.10 -23.72 13.04
N LYS A 109 19.02 -24.11 12.36
CA LYS A 109 17.75 -24.52 12.98
C LYS A 109 17.50 -26.03 12.77
N PRO A 110 16.81 -26.70 13.71
CA PRO A 110 16.36 -28.08 13.53
C PRO A 110 15.64 -28.27 12.19
N PHE A 111 15.85 -29.43 11.55
CA PHE A 111 15.20 -29.77 10.29
C PHE A 111 13.68 -29.56 10.33
N ALA A 112 13.03 -30.05 11.40
CA ALA A 112 11.59 -29.92 11.60
C ALA A 112 11.11 -28.46 11.55
N ASP A 113 11.89 -27.52 12.07
CA ASP A 113 11.53 -26.09 12.08
C ASP A 113 11.68 -25.46 10.70
N ARG A 114 12.72 -25.84 9.94
CA ARG A 114 12.94 -25.37 8.56
C ARG A 114 11.90 -25.96 7.60
N ALA A 115 11.56 -27.24 7.75
CA ALA A 115 10.53 -27.91 6.98
C ALA A 115 9.13 -27.33 7.27
N ALA A 116 8.80 -27.12 8.55
CA ALA A 116 7.53 -26.51 8.95
C ALA A 116 7.40 -25.04 8.50
N TRP A 117 8.51 -24.29 8.44
CA TRP A 117 8.51 -22.94 7.89
C TRP A 117 8.24 -22.95 6.37
N LEU A 118 8.95 -23.79 5.60
CA LEU A 118 8.73 -23.92 4.16
C LEU A 118 7.30 -24.38 3.82
N ALA A 119 6.77 -25.37 4.57
CA ALA A 119 5.42 -25.87 4.37
C ALA A 119 4.35 -24.78 4.57
N ARG A 120 4.48 -23.94 5.61
CA ARG A 120 3.58 -22.81 5.85
C ARG A 120 3.66 -21.74 4.75
N GLN A 121 4.85 -21.51 4.19
CA GLN A 121 5.00 -20.57 3.07
C GLN A 121 4.36 -21.09 1.78
N ILE A 122 4.46 -22.40 1.51
CA ILE A 122 3.78 -23.04 0.38
C ILE A 122 2.26 -22.92 0.55
N GLU A 123 1.72 -23.28 1.71
CA GLU A 123 0.29 -23.21 2.03
C GLU A 123 -0.25 -21.78 1.87
N GLN A 124 0.49 -20.79 2.36
CA GLN A 124 0.12 -19.38 2.22
C GLN A 124 0.04 -18.93 0.76
N ARG A 125 1.02 -19.30 -0.08
CA ARG A 125 1.03 -18.94 -1.51
C ARG A 125 -0.02 -19.71 -2.32
N GLU A 126 -0.29 -20.96 -1.97
CA GLU A 126 -1.37 -21.74 -2.57
C GLU A 126 -2.75 -21.15 -2.24
N ALA A 127 -2.93 -20.62 -1.03
CA ALA A 127 -4.14 -19.90 -0.65
C ALA A 127 -4.32 -18.59 -1.47
N GLU A 128 -3.25 -17.85 -1.71
CA GLU A 128 -3.27 -16.65 -2.55
C GLU A 128 -3.64 -16.97 -4.02
N VAL A 129 -3.06 -18.04 -4.58
CA VAL A 129 -3.44 -18.53 -5.93
C VAL A 129 -4.91 -18.96 -5.98
N ALA A 130 -5.43 -19.60 -4.93
CA ALA A 130 -6.81 -20.04 -4.86
C ALA A 130 -7.80 -18.87 -4.73
N GLU A 131 -7.45 -17.82 -3.98
CA GLU A 131 -8.25 -16.60 -3.89
C GLU A 131 -8.31 -15.86 -5.22
N GLU A 132 -7.20 -15.77 -5.95
CA GLU A 132 -7.17 -15.14 -7.27
C GLU A 132 -8.01 -15.93 -8.29
N ALA A 133 -7.92 -17.27 -8.28
CA ALA A 133 -8.76 -18.12 -9.12
C ALA A 133 -10.27 -17.99 -8.79
N ARG A 134 -10.63 -17.81 -7.51
CA ARG A 134 -12.03 -17.55 -7.10
C ARG A 134 -12.48 -16.15 -7.51
N ARG A 135 -11.57 -15.17 -7.55
CA ARG A 135 -11.82 -13.81 -8.03
C ARG A 135 -12.16 -13.84 -9.52
N ASP A 136 -11.35 -14.53 -10.33
CA ASP A 136 -11.56 -14.70 -11.77
C ASP A 136 -12.88 -15.40 -12.10
N ALA A 137 -13.22 -16.46 -11.35
CA ALA A 137 -14.48 -17.17 -11.51
C ALA A 137 -15.71 -16.29 -11.19
N ARG A 138 -15.60 -15.35 -10.24
CA ARG A 138 -16.67 -14.39 -9.92
C ARG A 138 -16.82 -13.31 -10.99
N LEU A 139 -15.73 -12.94 -11.68
CA LEU A 139 -15.73 -11.95 -12.75
C LEU A 139 -16.33 -12.47 -14.07
N ALA A 140 -16.24 -13.78 -14.32
CA ALA A 140 -16.73 -14.41 -15.56
C ALA A 140 -18.27 -14.52 -15.70
N HIS A 141 -19.07 -14.09 -14.73
CA HIS A 141 -20.53 -14.33 -14.69
C HIS A 141 -21.41 -13.08 -14.65
N ARG A 142 -20.89 -11.90 -15.04
CA ARG A 142 -21.64 -10.63 -14.96
C ARG A 142 -22.13 -10.15 -16.34
N PRO A 143 -23.43 -9.80 -16.51
CA PRO A 143 -23.94 -9.31 -17.79
C PRO A 143 -23.46 -7.86 -18.06
N PRO A 144 -23.18 -7.49 -19.32
CA PRO A 144 -22.74 -6.14 -19.68
C PRO A 144 -23.93 -5.15 -19.73
N TYR A 145 -23.78 -3.97 -19.10
CA TYR A 145 -24.68 -2.81 -19.19
C TYR A 145 -23.84 -1.53 -19.04
N HIS A 146 -24.08 -0.36 -19.65
CA HIS A 146 -25.01 0.18 -20.66
C HIS A 146 -24.24 1.30 -21.41
N ARG A 147 -24.42 1.44 -22.73
CA ARG A 147 -23.91 2.59 -23.53
C ARG A 147 -24.61 3.89 -23.13
N VAL A 148 -23.85 4.97 -22.98
CA VAL A 148 -24.38 6.34 -22.99
C VAL A 148 -24.49 6.82 -24.44
N ALA A 149 -25.54 7.60 -24.67
CA ALA A 149 -26.16 8.02 -25.93
C ALA A 149 -25.23 8.47 -27.08
N GLU A 150 -25.75 8.22 -28.27
CA GLU A 150 -25.26 8.60 -29.59
C GLU A 150 -24.94 10.10 -29.69
N ALA A 151 -23.73 10.41 -30.15
CA ALA A 151 -23.39 11.68 -30.78
C ALA A 151 -22.62 11.38 -32.07
N GLU A 152 -23.05 12.05 -33.12
CA GLU A 152 -22.81 11.77 -34.53
C GLU A 152 -21.33 11.71 -34.95
N GLU A 153 -21.09 10.90 -35.97
CA GLU A 153 -19.82 10.63 -36.64
C GLU A 153 -19.14 11.91 -37.17
N THR A 154 -17.87 12.12 -36.81
CA THR A 154 -16.72 12.27 -37.73
C THR A 154 -15.46 12.70 -36.95
N GLY A 155 -14.51 11.78 -36.73
CA GLY A 155 -13.21 12.05 -36.08
C GLY A 155 -12.37 10.78 -35.92
N PRO A 156 -11.03 10.87 -35.84
CA PRO A 156 -10.14 9.71 -36.00
C PRO A 156 -10.38 8.69 -34.87
N ALA A 157 -10.44 7.41 -35.26
CA ALA A 157 -10.82 6.24 -34.46
C ALA A 157 -10.51 6.39 -32.95
N LEU A 158 -11.55 6.71 -32.18
CA LEU A 158 -11.53 6.66 -30.72
C LEU A 158 -11.37 5.20 -30.29
N VAL A 159 -10.26 4.90 -29.62
CA VAL A 159 -10.06 3.61 -28.95
C VAL A 159 -11.17 3.48 -27.90
N SER A 160 -12.00 2.43 -27.97
CA SER A 160 -13.12 2.28 -27.03
C SER A 160 -12.60 1.99 -25.62
N ALA A 161 -13.37 2.35 -24.58
CA ALA A 161 -13.03 2.02 -23.18
C ALA A 161 -12.76 0.52 -23.00
N ASP A 162 -13.52 -0.34 -23.69
CA ASP A 162 -13.30 -1.79 -23.71
C ASP A 162 -11.98 -2.19 -24.39
N GLU A 163 -11.54 -1.47 -25.43
CA GLU A 163 -10.26 -1.75 -26.09
C GLU A 163 -9.07 -1.26 -25.26
N VAL A 164 -9.21 -0.13 -24.57
CA VAL A 164 -8.27 0.36 -23.57
C VAL A 164 -8.13 -0.68 -22.44
N GLN A 165 -9.25 -1.14 -21.88
CA GLN A 165 -9.29 -2.17 -20.83
C GLN A 165 -8.71 -3.50 -21.33
N ARG A 166 -9.07 -3.99 -22.52
CA ARG A 166 -8.52 -5.23 -23.10
C ARG A 166 -7.02 -5.16 -23.40
N ARG A 167 -6.49 -3.98 -23.73
CA ARG A 167 -5.04 -3.77 -23.90
C ARG A 167 -4.32 -3.72 -22.55
N PHE A 168 -4.99 -3.32 -21.48
CA PHE A 168 -4.51 -3.44 -20.10
C PHE A 168 -4.64 -4.86 -19.54
N GLU A 169 -5.64 -5.64 -19.95
CA GLU A 169 -5.91 -7.02 -19.53
C GLU A 169 -5.06 -8.09 -20.24
N ARG A 170 -3.98 -7.72 -20.95
CA ARG A 170 -2.90 -8.70 -21.20
C ARG A 170 -2.25 -9.06 -19.85
N PRO A 171 -2.18 -10.34 -19.49
CA PRO A 171 -3.00 -10.82 -18.38
C PRO A 171 -2.29 -10.83 -17.03
N ALA A 172 -3.09 -10.97 -15.98
CA ALA A 172 -2.72 -11.45 -14.63
C ALA A 172 -1.97 -12.82 -14.61
N ASP A 173 -1.59 -13.35 -15.77
CA ASP A 173 -0.70 -14.50 -15.94
C ASP A 173 0.69 -14.28 -15.32
N ASP A 174 1.12 -13.02 -15.12
CA ASP A 174 2.41 -12.75 -14.49
C ASP A 174 2.35 -12.86 -12.96
N GLU A 175 1.25 -12.52 -12.29
CA GLU A 175 1.14 -12.67 -10.82
C GLU A 175 0.87 -14.11 -10.41
N VAL A 176 -0.12 -14.78 -11.01
CA VAL A 176 -0.35 -16.21 -10.77
C VAL A 176 0.83 -17.05 -11.27
N GLY A 177 1.47 -16.64 -12.37
CA GLY A 177 2.71 -17.23 -12.87
C GLY A 177 3.88 -17.07 -11.90
N THR A 178 4.05 -15.87 -11.32
CA THR A 178 5.06 -15.58 -10.29
C THR A 178 4.81 -16.38 -9.03
N LEU A 179 3.58 -16.40 -8.51
CA LEU A 179 3.19 -17.20 -7.34
C LEU A 179 3.42 -18.71 -7.60
N ARG A 180 3.12 -19.21 -8.79
CA ARG A 180 3.40 -20.61 -9.17
C ARG A 180 4.89 -20.90 -9.25
N ALA A 181 5.69 -19.97 -9.76
CA ALA A 181 7.15 -20.11 -9.80
C ALA A 181 7.75 -20.09 -8.37
N GLU A 182 7.24 -19.24 -7.49
CA GLU A 182 7.63 -19.21 -6.08
C GLU A 182 7.24 -20.50 -5.34
N ILE A 183 6.02 -21.02 -5.54
CA ILE A 183 5.58 -22.32 -5.00
C ILE A 183 6.49 -23.45 -5.50
N ALA A 184 6.86 -23.45 -6.78
CA ALA A 184 7.75 -24.45 -7.35
C ALA A 184 9.15 -24.42 -6.71
N GLU A 185 9.72 -23.24 -6.49
CA GLU A 185 11.01 -23.09 -5.80
C GLU A 185 10.95 -23.44 -4.32
N LEU A 186 9.87 -23.09 -3.61
CA LEU A 186 9.65 -23.48 -2.22
C LEU A 186 9.55 -25.01 -2.07
N ARG A 187 8.82 -25.66 -2.99
CA ARG A 187 8.74 -27.13 -3.06
C ARG A 187 10.10 -27.75 -3.37
N ALA A 188 10.85 -27.18 -4.32
CA ALA A 188 12.20 -27.64 -4.63
C ALA A 188 13.16 -27.47 -3.42
N ALA A 189 13.04 -26.37 -2.68
CA ALA A 189 13.80 -26.15 -1.45
C ALA A 189 13.44 -27.18 -0.36
N LEU A 190 12.15 -27.50 -0.20
CA LEU A 190 11.69 -28.53 0.73
C LEU A 190 12.20 -29.92 0.34
N THR A 191 12.20 -30.27 -0.96
CA THR A 191 12.77 -31.53 -1.46
C THR A 191 14.28 -31.60 -1.24
N ARG A 192 15.01 -30.50 -1.50
CA ARG A 192 16.46 -30.42 -1.23
C ARG A 192 16.77 -30.59 0.26
N LEU A 193 15.95 -30.00 1.14
CA LEU A 193 16.06 -30.14 2.59
C LEU A 193 15.85 -31.62 3.00
N ALA A 194 14.79 -32.26 2.50
CA ALA A 194 14.48 -33.67 2.80
C ALA A 194 15.55 -34.65 2.26
N ALA A 195 16.13 -34.36 1.09
CA ALA A 195 17.22 -35.17 0.53
C ALA A 195 18.53 -35.07 1.36
N ALA A 196 18.73 -33.97 2.09
CA ALA A 196 19.87 -33.79 2.99
C ALA A 196 19.74 -34.55 4.32
N GLU A 197 18.56 -35.10 4.63
CA GLU A 197 18.29 -35.89 5.84
C GLU A 197 18.65 -37.38 5.70
N GLY A 198 19.12 -37.81 4.52
CA GLY A 198 19.48 -39.21 4.21
C GLY A 198 20.75 -39.75 4.86
N GLU A 199 21.42 -39.01 5.75
CA GLU A 199 22.53 -39.51 6.57
C GLU A 199 22.08 -39.66 8.03
N PRO A 200 22.33 -40.82 8.69
CA PRO A 200 21.81 -41.08 10.02
C PRO A 200 22.54 -40.23 11.07
N ALA A 201 21.81 -39.34 11.74
CA ALA A 201 22.28 -38.62 12.92
C ALA A 201 22.03 -39.45 14.21
N PRO A 202 22.92 -39.36 15.22
CA PRO A 202 22.90 -40.19 16.42
C PRO A 202 21.74 -39.85 17.38
N ALA A 203 21.36 -40.87 18.16
CA ALA A 203 20.25 -40.88 19.10
C ALA A 203 20.30 -39.73 20.14
N GLN A 204 19.15 -39.06 20.32
CA GLN A 204 18.92 -38.10 21.39
C GLN A 204 18.51 -38.81 22.71
N PRO A 205 18.97 -38.32 23.87
CA PRO A 205 18.58 -38.85 25.18
C PRO A 205 17.16 -38.42 25.59
N PRO A 206 16.49 -39.18 26.49
CA PRO A 206 15.06 -39.02 26.77
C PRO A 206 14.73 -37.81 27.66
N LYS A 207 13.57 -37.19 27.39
CA LYS A 207 12.91 -36.15 28.20
C LYS A 207 12.44 -36.69 29.57
N PRO A 208 12.51 -35.89 30.65
CA PRO A 208 11.99 -36.29 31.96
C PRO A 208 10.46 -36.20 32.04
N ALA A 209 9.87 -37.25 32.63
CA ALA A 209 8.44 -37.38 32.86
C ALA A 209 8.01 -36.74 34.19
N ALA A 210 6.83 -36.10 34.17
CA ALA A 210 6.15 -35.54 35.33
C ALA A 210 5.64 -36.64 36.27
N GLY A 211 6.06 -36.61 37.54
CA GLY A 211 5.58 -37.49 38.60
C GLY A 211 4.55 -36.82 39.52
N LYS A 212 3.42 -37.49 39.76
CA LYS A 212 2.41 -37.16 40.78
C LYS A 212 2.84 -37.68 42.18
N PRO A 213 2.25 -37.16 43.29
CA PRO A 213 2.82 -37.22 44.64
C PRO A 213 2.38 -38.47 45.44
N PRO A 214 3.04 -38.81 46.57
CA PRO A 214 2.51 -39.76 47.54
C PRO A 214 2.15 -39.13 48.91
N LYS A 215 1.15 -39.75 49.57
CA LYS A 215 0.79 -39.59 50.99
C LYS A 215 1.42 -40.74 51.82
N ARG A 216 1.83 -40.47 53.08
CA ARG A 216 1.44 -41.20 54.33
C ARG A 216 2.23 -40.69 55.56
N ALA A 217 1.59 -40.80 56.74
CA ALA A 217 2.00 -40.38 58.09
C ALA A 217 2.65 -41.54 58.91
N PRO A 218 2.77 -41.56 60.27
CA PRO A 218 3.01 -40.56 61.35
C PRO A 218 4.13 -41.00 62.38
N ALA A 219 4.18 -40.35 63.57
CA ALA A 219 4.81 -40.74 64.89
C ALA A 219 6.27 -40.31 65.19
N ALA A 220 6.75 -40.12 66.43
CA ALA A 220 6.21 -39.67 67.73
C ALA A 220 7.41 -39.36 68.68
N LEU A 221 7.10 -38.69 69.80
CA LEU A 221 7.71 -38.77 71.15
C LEU A 221 8.90 -37.87 71.60
N ALA A 222 8.59 -37.08 72.66
CA ALA A 222 9.33 -36.81 73.92
C ALA A 222 10.73 -36.16 73.90
N ALA A 223 11.23 -35.44 74.92
CA ALA A 223 10.73 -34.77 76.13
C ALA A 223 11.96 -34.14 76.82
N ARG A 224 11.85 -32.96 77.45
CA ARG A 224 12.33 -32.63 78.83
C ARG A 224 12.49 -31.11 79.06
N ALA A 225 11.96 -30.68 80.21
CA ALA A 225 12.24 -29.44 80.94
C ALA A 225 13.27 -29.75 82.08
N PRO A 226 13.52 -28.90 83.13
CA PRO A 226 13.09 -27.52 83.43
C PRO A 226 14.18 -26.63 84.12
N ALA A 227 13.77 -25.44 84.64
CA ALA A 227 14.17 -24.76 85.91
C ALA A 227 14.47 -23.24 85.74
N THR A 228 13.54 -22.31 86.07
CA THR A 228 13.40 -21.47 87.31
C THR A 228 14.65 -20.62 87.64
N ALA A 229 14.62 -19.29 87.86
CA ALA A 229 13.70 -18.47 88.65
C ALA A 229 13.90 -16.94 88.42
N SER A 230 12.99 -16.13 88.99
CA SER A 230 13.08 -14.70 89.38
C SER A 230 12.16 -13.73 88.61
N THR A 231 11.02 -13.46 89.24
CA THR A 231 9.85 -12.72 88.78
C THR A 231 9.63 -11.49 89.67
N ALA A 232 9.84 -10.28 89.12
CA ALA A 232 9.15 -9.05 89.53
C ALA A 232 9.48 -7.86 88.61
N LYS A 233 10.75 -7.68 88.20
CA LYS A 233 11.17 -6.60 87.28
C LYS A 233 10.80 -6.87 85.81
N THR A 234 10.68 -8.15 85.45
CA THR A 234 10.43 -8.65 84.10
C THR A 234 8.99 -8.41 83.60
N ALA A 235 8.01 -8.26 84.50
CA ALA A 235 6.59 -8.14 84.12
C ALA A 235 6.23 -6.75 83.58
N ALA A 236 6.82 -5.68 84.13
CA ALA A 236 6.64 -4.32 83.62
C ALA A 236 7.29 -4.15 82.24
N ASP A 237 8.54 -4.60 82.08
CA ASP A 237 9.24 -4.56 80.79
C ASP A 237 8.60 -5.49 79.74
N ALA A 238 8.01 -6.62 80.15
CA ALA A 238 7.27 -7.51 79.24
C ALA A 238 5.96 -6.87 78.78
N LEU A 239 5.21 -6.20 79.66
CA LEU A 239 3.98 -5.51 79.30
C LEU A 239 4.27 -4.31 78.37
N GLN A 240 5.36 -3.58 78.62
CA GLN A 240 5.79 -2.47 77.76
C GLN A 240 6.30 -2.95 76.39
N ARG A 241 6.99 -4.11 76.33
CA ARG A 241 7.38 -4.76 75.07
C ARG A 241 6.20 -5.30 74.26
N VAL A 242 5.08 -5.63 74.90
CA VAL A 242 3.85 -6.06 74.22
C VAL A 242 2.99 -4.87 73.79
N LEU A 243 2.91 -3.81 74.60
CA LEU A 243 2.07 -2.65 74.31
C LEU A 243 2.70 -1.63 73.35
N ALA A 244 4.04 -1.56 73.25
CA ALA A 244 4.74 -0.70 72.30
C ALA A 244 4.41 -1.03 70.82
N PRO A 245 4.56 -2.30 70.35
CA PRO A 245 4.23 -2.63 68.96
C PRO A 245 2.74 -2.44 68.65
N LEU A 246 1.83 -2.69 69.60
CA LEU A 246 0.39 -2.44 69.43
C LEU A 246 0.06 -0.94 69.31
N ARG A 247 0.81 -0.06 70.00
CA ARG A 247 0.64 1.40 69.86
C ARG A 247 1.16 1.90 68.53
N ASP A 248 2.28 1.36 68.06
CA ASP A 248 2.85 1.69 66.76
C ASP A 248 1.93 1.22 65.63
N GLU A 249 1.38 -0.01 65.74
CA GLU A 249 0.41 -0.57 64.80
C GLU A 249 -0.92 0.22 64.80
N MET A 250 -1.40 0.67 65.97
CA MET A 250 -2.55 1.58 66.06
C MET A 250 -2.26 2.97 65.50
N ALA A 251 -1.03 3.48 65.61
CA ALA A 251 -0.63 4.74 65.01
C ALA A 251 -0.52 4.63 63.49
N GLU A 252 -0.04 3.49 62.98
CA GLU A 252 0.03 3.17 61.55
C GLU A 252 -1.36 3.00 60.94
N LEU A 253 -2.27 2.30 61.61
CA LEU A 253 -3.67 2.20 61.21
C LEU A 253 -4.37 3.57 61.19
N ARG A 254 -4.05 4.46 62.13
CA ARG A 254 -4.56 5.84 62.13
C ARG A 254 -3.98 6.68 60.99
N ARG A 255 -2.71 6.50 60.62
CA ARG A 255 -2.10 7.16 59.45
C ARG A 255 -2.68 6.66 58.13
N LEU A 256 -2.98 5.37 58.04
CA LEU A 256 -3.69 4.77 56.90
C LEU A 256 -5.15 5.27 56.82
N ALA A 257 -5.85 5.34 57.95
CA ALA A 257 -7.21 5.91 57.98
C ALA A 257 -7.22 7.40 57.60
N ALA A 258 -6.20 8.17 58.00
CA ALA A 258 -6.04 9.57 57.64
C ALA A 258 -5.70 9.79 56.16
N THR A 259 -5.20 8.78 55.45
CA THR A 259 -4.98 8.84 53.99
C THR A 259 -6.23 8.44 53.20
N VAL A 260 -7.14 7.68 53.79
CA VAL A 260 -8.41 7.28 53.15
C VAL A 260 -9.42 8.44 53.11
N GLY A 261 -9.45 9.32 54.12
CA GLY A 261 -10.37 10.47 54.16
C GLY A 261 -10.22 11.42 52.96
N PRO A 262 -9.01 11.97 52.68
CA PRO A 262 -8.78 12.84 51.53
C PRO A 262 -9.08 12.18 50.19
N VAL A 263 -8.82 10.87 50.06
CA VAL A 263 -9.15 10.10 48.85
C VAL A 263 -10.67 9.97 48.69
N GLN A 264 -11.41 9.75 49.78
CA GLN A 264 -12.88 9.70 49.76
C GLN A 264 -13.49 11.07 49.43
N ASP A 265 -12.91 12.16 49.94
CA ASP A 265 -13.35 13.53 49.63
C ASP A 265 -13.10 13.89 48.16
N GLN A 266 -11.92 13.55 47.63
CA GLN A 266 -11.61 13.69 46.20
C GLN A 266 -12.55 12.86 45.32
N LEU A 267 -12.89 11.64 45.72
CA LEU A 267 -13.84 10.79 45.00
C LEU A 267 -15.27 11.36 45.07
N ALA A 268 -15.67 11.94 46.20
CA ALA A 268 -16.97 12.61 46.34
C ALA A 268 -17.05 13.88 45.48
N GLU A 269 -15.96 14.62 45.37
CA GLU A 269 -15.84 15.80 44.52
C GLU A 269 -15.90 15.43 43.02
N ILE A 270 -15.12 14.44 42.59
CA ILE A 270 -15.18 13.90 41.21
C ILE A 270 -16.58 13.38 40.89
N ARG A 271 -17.21 12.65 41.83
CA ARG A 271 -18.60 12.17 41.68
C ARG A 271 -19.58 13.33 41.59
N GLY A 272 -19.40 14.39 42.37
CA GLY A 272 -20.20 15.61 42.31
C GLY A 272 -20.09 16.33 40.97
N LEU A 273 -18.88 16.41 40.41
CA LEU A 273 -18.64 16.96 39.08
C LEU A 273 -19.30 16.11 37.98
N LEU A 274 -19.21 14.78 38.07
CA LEU A 274 -19.86 13.85 37.13
C LEU A 274 -21.40 13.91 37.17
N HIS A 275 -22.00 14.19 38.34
CA HIS A 275 -23.47 14.32 38.45
C HIS A 275 -24.00 15.70 38.05
N ARG A 276 -23.17 16.75 38.09
CA ARG A 276 -23.53 18.11 37.64
C ARG A 276 -23.27 18.33 36.15
N ALA A 277 -22.49 17.46 35.51
CA ALA A 277 -22.37 17.47 34.06
C ALA A 277 -23.76 17.25 33.44
N PRO A 278 -24.20 18.09 32.49
CA PRO A 278 -25.42 17.83 31.74
C PRO A 278 -25.34 16.41 31.17
N ARG A 279 -26.25 15.53 31.59
CA ARG A 279 -26.33 14.20 30.99
C ARG A 279 -26.86 14.39 29.58
N GLU A 280 -25.95 14.27 28.62
CA GLU A 280 -26.30 14.16 27.22
C GLU A 280 -27.43 13.12 27.07
N PRO A 281 -28.54 13.45 26.39
CA PRO A 281 -29.64 12.52 26.19
C PRO A 281 -29.14 11.20 25.62
N ALA A 282 -29.70 10.06 26.05
CA ALA A 282 -29.21 8.75 25.60
C ALA A 282 -29.20 8.60 24.06
N ALA A 283 -30.17 9.18 23.37
CA ALA A 283 -30.23 9.24 21.91
C ALA A 283 -29.06 10.02 21.30
N ALA A 284 -28.71 11.17 21.89
CA ALA A 284 -27.60 12.02 21.46
C ALA A 284 -26.25 11.29 21.59
N LEU A 285 -26.05 10.62 22.73
CA LEU A 285 -24.88 9.78 22.96
C LEU A 285 -24.79 8.64 21.93
N ALA A 286 -25.90 7.95 21.67
CA ALA A 286 -25.94 6.85 20.70
C ALA A 286 -25.60 7.32 19.28
N LEU A 287 -26.14 8.46 18.85
CA LEU A 287 -25.83 9.06 17.55
C LEU A 287 -24.37 9.47 17.47
N ARG A 288 -23.83 10.12 18.50
CA ARG A 288 -22.42 10.52 18.53
C ARG A 288 -21.50 9.31 18.44
N THR A 289 -21.79 8.25 19.20
CA THR A 289 -21.04 6.99 19.13
C THR A 289 -21.08 6.43 17.71
N ARG A 290 -22.25 6.39 17.08
CA ARG A 290 -22.39 5.93 15.69
C ARG A 290 -21.57 6.77 14.70
N LEU A 291 -21.57 8.10 14.83
CA LEU A 291 -20.76 8.99 13.98
C LEU A 291 -19.25 8.73 14.16
N ILE A 292 -18.82 8.50 15.40
CA ILE A 292 -17.42 8.15 15.71
C ILE A 292 -17.07 6.78 15.12
N ASP A 293 -17.97 5.80 15.20
CA ASP A 293 -17.75 4.44 14.67
C ASP A 293 -17.58 4.44 13.14
N VAL A 294 -18.31 5.30 12.42
CA VAL A 294 -18.12 5.48 10.96
C VAL A 294 -16.89 6.33 10.63
N GLY A 295 -16.15 6.80 11.63
CA GLY A 295 -14.84 7.45 11.48
C GLY A 295 -14.86 8.98 11.55
N ILE A 296 -15.99 9.63 11.85
CA ILE A 296 -16.02 11.08 12.06
C ILE A 296 -15.25 11.42 13.34
N ALA A 297 -14.39 12.45 13.27
CA ALA A 297 -13.66 12.94 14.43
C ALA A 297 -14.61 13.32 15.57
N ALA A 298 -14.28 12.92 16.80
CA ALA A 298 -15.16 13.06 17.97
C ALA A 298 -15.66 14.50 18.20
N THR A 299 -14.82 15.51 17.93
CA THR A 299 -15.20 16.92 17.99
C THR A 299 -16.27 17.27 16.96
N HIS A 300 -16.10 16.86 15.70
CA HIS A 300 -17.08 17.11 14.65
C HIS A 300 -18.37 16.32 14.87
N ALA A 301 -18.28 15.10 15.41
CA ALA A 301 -19.44 14.28 15.74
C ALA A 301 -20.28 14.94 16.84
N ALA A 302 -19.65 15.50 17.88
CA ALA A 302 -20.34 16.22 18.94
C ALA A 302 -21.07 17.46 18.40
N GLU A 303 -20.40 18.26 17.57
CA GLU A 303 -20.97 19.46 16.96
C GLU A 303 -22.15 19.15 16.02
N LEU A 304 -22.04 18.08 15.22
CA LEU A 304 -23.13 17.63 14.34
C LEU A 304 -24.37 17.21 15.14
N VAL A 305 -24.18 16.43 16.21
CA VAL A 305 -25.29 15.97 17.06
C VAL A 305 -25.94 17.13 17.78
N GLU A 306 -25.15 18.05 18.34
CA GLU A 306 -25.68 19.25 19.01
C GLU A 306 -26.54 20.09 18.06
N ARG A 307 -26.06 20.33 16.84
CA ARG A 307 -26.81 21.08 15.82
C ARG A 307 -28.05 20.34 15.33
N ALA A 308 -27.97 19.02 15.14
CA ALA A 308 -29.11 18.20 14.76
C ALA A 308 -30.24 18.27 15.80
N LEU A 309 -29.88 18.21 17.10
CA LEU A 309 -30.82 18.36 18.20
C LEU A 309 -31.45 19.75 18.29
N GLN A 310 -30.71 20.81 17.95
CA GLN A 310 -31.23 22.18 17.93
C GLN A 310 -32.15 22.45 16.72
N ALA A 311 -31.89 21.78 15.60
CA ALA A 311 -32.63 21.98 14.35
C ALA A 311 -33.97 21.21 14.32
N LEU A 312 -34.06 20.09 15.03
CA LEU A 312 -35.26 19.25 15.06
C LEU A 312 -36.21 19.66 16.21
N PRO A 313 -37.54 19.54 16.03
CA PRO A 313 -38.50 19.82 17.10
C PRO A 313 -38.22 19.00 18.37
N GLU A 314 -38.44 19.61 19.53
CA GLU A 314 -38.36 18.90 20.81
C GLU A 314 -39.29 17.67 20.81
N GLY A 315 -38.75 16.50 21.13
CA GLY A 315 -39.50 15.24 21.13
C GLY A 315 -39.40 14.44 19.82
N THR A 316 -38.62 14.89 18.84
CA THR A 316 -38.28 14.07 17.66
C THR A 316 -37.50 12.83 18.12
N ALA A 317 -38.21 11.70 18.19
CA ALA A 317 -37.67 10.40 18.59
C ALA A 317 -37.46 9.45 17.39
N ASP A 318 -37.79 9.90 16.16
CA ASP A 318 -37.59 9.09 14.97
C ASP A 318 -36.13 9.13 14.52
N ASP A 319 -35.45 8.00 14.70
CA ASP A 319 -34.09 7.77 14.22
C ASP A 319 -33.94 8.09 12.71
N ARG A 320 -35.00 7.92 11.92
CA ARG A 320 -34.96 8.19 10.48
C ARG A 320 -34.88 9.68 10.16
N GLU A 321 -35.68 10.50 10.83
CA GLU A 321 -35.65 11.96 10.67
C GLU A 321 -34.32 12.53 11.14
N MET A 322 -33.79 12.01 12.24
CA MET A 322 -32.48 12.40 12.77
C MET A 322 -31.33 12.06 11.81
N LEU A 323 -31.33 10.86 11.24
CA LEU A 323 -30.34 10.46 10.25
C LEU A 323 -30.42 11.30 8.97
N ALA A 324 -31.63 11.61 8.50
CA ALA A 324 -31.83 12.48 7.35
C ALA A 324 -31.31 13.91 7.62
N ALA A 325 -31.52 14.44 8.82
CA ALA A 325 -30.97 15.74 9.23
C ALA A 325 -29.44 15.72 9.26
N LEU A 326 -28.84 14.67 9.85
CA LEU A 326 -27.38 14.49 9.86
C LEU A 326 -26.81 14.33 8.44
N GLU A 327 -27.49 13.60 7.57
CA GLU A 327 -27.08 13.42 6.16
C GLU A 327 -27.05 14.77 5.44
N ALA A 328 -28.11 15.55 5.59
CA ALA A 328 -28.20 16.89 5.00
C ALA A 328 -27.12 17.83 5.55
N MET A 329 -26.85 17.82 6.86
CA MET A 329 -25.80 18.64 7.46
C MET A 329 -24.40 18.26 6.97
N ILE A 330 -24.11 16.95 6.90
CA ILE A 330 -22.83 16.47 6.37
C ILE A 330 -22.69 16.86 4.89
N ALA A 331 -23.74 16.71 4.08
CA ALA A 331 -23.71 17.07 2.67
C ALA A 331 -23.52 18.58 2.45
N ASP A 332 -24.13 19.43 3.27
CA ASP A 332 -23.99 20.89 3.19
C ASP A 332 -22.56 21.36 3.54
N GLU A 333 -21.93 20.72 4.52
CA GLU A 333 -20.56 21.05 4.95
C GLU A 333 -19.47 20.41 4.08
N LEU A 334 -19.78 19.32 3.38
CA LEU A 334 -18.80 18.62 2.55
C LEU A 334 -18.59 19.35 1.23
N GLN A 335 -17.61 20.24 1.20
CA GLN A 335 -17.18 20.93 -0.02
C GLN A 335 -16.71 19.91 -1.07
N CYS A 336 -17.48 19.75 -2.15
CA CYS A 336 -17.17 18.84 -3.24
C CYS A 336 -17.11 19.56 -4.60
N GLY A 337 -16.38 18.97 -5.54
CA GLY A 337 -16.24 19.47 -6.90
C GLY A 337 -14.98 20.34 -7.07
N GLY A 338 -15.10 21.39 -7.89
CA GLY A 338 -13.99 22.32 -8.15
C GLY A 338 -13.08 21.94 -9.31
N ALA A 339 -13.17 20.71 -9.84
CA ALA A 339 -12.40 20.31 -11.03
C ALA A 339 -13.10 19.20 -11.82
N SER A 340 -13.55 19.52 -13.03
CA SER A 340 -13.94 18.51 -14.01
C SER A 340 -12.82 18.37 -15.04
N VAL A 341 -12.40 17.13 -15.32
CA VAL A 341 -11.38 16.83 -16.35
C VAL A 341 -11.99 16.59 -17.73
N THR A 342 -13.31 16.41 -17.82
CA THR A 342 -14.00 16.12 -19.09
C THR A 342 -14.51 17.38 -19.81
N ARG A 343 -14.52 18.52 -19.11
CA ARG A 343 -15.08 19.80 -19.60
C ARG A 343 -14.21 20.97 -19.17
N GLY A 344 -14.39 22.12 -19.84
CA GLY A 344 -13.74 23.38 -19.48
C GLY A 344 -12.54 23.73 -20.36
N GLY A 345 -11.91 24.87 -20.02
CA GLY A 345 -10.71 25.36 -20.70
C GLY A 345 -9.43 24.64 -20.28
N ARG A 346 -8.28 25.20 -20.65
CA ARG A 346 -6.96 24.63 -20.33
C ARG A 346 -6.79 24.43 -18.82
N GLN A 347 -6.39 23.24 -18.41
CA GLN A 347 -6.16 22.85 -17.01
C GLN A 347 -4.78 22.22 -16.83
N VAL A 348 -4.14 22.52 -15.71
CA VAL A 348 -2.89 21.89 -15.27
C VAL A 348 -3.10 21.44 -13.85
N MET A 349 -2.87 20.15 -13.57
CA MET A 349 -3.07 19.59 -12.23
C MET A 349 -1.86 18.76 -11.83
N ALA A 350 -1.37 18.96 -10.60
CA ALA A 350 -0.27 18.19 -10.03
C ALA A 350 -0.74 17.40 -8.81
N PHE A 351 -0.48 16.10 -8.81
CA PHE A 351 -0.93 15.21 -7.74
C PHE A 351 0.19 15.01 -6.74
N VAL A 352 -0.05 15.43 -5.49
CA VAL A 352 0.87 15.31 -4.36
C VAL A 352 0.25 14.45 -3.26
N GLY A 353 1.06 13.95 -2.34
CA GLY A 353 0.58 13.17 -1.19
C GLY A 353 1.45 11.97 -0.83
N PRO A 354 1.05 11.18 0.17
CA PRO A 354 1.87 10.09 0.71
C PRO A 354 2.23 9.00 -0.31
N THR A 355 3.20 8.16 0.02
CA THR A 355 3.60 7.02 -0.81
C THR A 355 2.48 5.96 -0.85
N GLY A 356 2.24 5.38 -2.02
CA GLY A 356 1.27 4.27 -2.16
C GLY A 356 -0.21 4.65 -2.10
N VAL A 357 -0.54 5.95 -2.04
CA VAL A 357 -1.93 6.44 -1.99
C VAL A 357 -2.65 6.41 -3.34
N GLY A 358 -1.98 6.04 -4.44
CA GLY A 358 -2.64 5.87 -5.75
C GLY A 358 -2.61 7.09 -6.70
N LYS A 359 -1.66 8.02 -6.55
CA LYS A 359 -1.50 9.20 -7.43
C LYS A 359 -1.40 8.86 -8.92
N THR A 360 -0.41 8.04 -9.30
CA THR A 360 -0.17 7.63 -10.68
C THR A 360 -1.40 6.94 -11.30
N THR A 361 -2.07 6.05 -10.55
CA THR A 361 -3.30 5.39 -10.99
C THR A 361 -4.46 6.37 -11.15
N THR A 362 -4.60 7.33 -10.22
CA THR A 362 -5.62 8.38 -10.31
C THR A 362 -5.42 9.24 -11.56
N ILE A 363 -4.18 9.66 -11.83
CA ILE A 363 -3.81 10.37 -13.06
C ILE A 363 -4.20 9.56 -14.30
N ALA A 364 -3.90 8.26 -14.32
CA ALA A 364 -4.27 7.41 -15.45
C ALA A 364 -5.80 7.35 -15.69
N LYS A 365 -6.60 7.25 -14.62
CA LYS A 365 -8.07 7.27 -14.71
C LYS A 365 -8.56 8.61 -15.26
N LEU A 366 -8.08 9.72 -14.71
CA LEU A 366 -8.46 11.07 -15.16
C LEU A 366 -8.03 11.36 -16.59
N ALA A 367 -6.81 10.96 -16.98
CA ALA A 367 -6.31 11.08 -18.34
C ALA A 367 -7.19 10.31 -19.33
N THR A 368 -7.58 9.09 -18.97
CA THR A 368 -8.45 8.25 -19.79
C THR A 368 -9.84 8.87 -19.93
N LEU A 369 -10.46 9.33 -18.84
CA LEU A 369 -11.75 10.03 -18.87
C LEU A 369 -11.70 11.29 -19.75
N ALA A 370 -10.66 12.11 -19.63
CA ALA A 370 -10.49 13.30 -20.45
C ALA A 370 -10.30 12.96 -21.93
N ARG A 371 -9.53 11.90 -22.25
CA ARG A 371 -9.30 11.43 -23.61
C ARG A 371 -10.57 10.87 -24.26
N LEU A 372 -11.38 10.12 -23.50
CA LEU A 372 -12.69 9.62 -23.92
C LEU A 372 -13.68 10.77 -24.15
N ALA A 373 -13.56 11.85 -23.39
CA ALA A 373 -14.30 13.10 -23.61
C ALA A 373 -13.74 13.96 -24.76
N GLY A 374 -12.78 13.45 -25.54
CA GLY A 374 -12.23 14.12 -26.72
C GLY A 374 -11.19 15.21 -26.44
N ARG A 375 -10.73 15.36 -25.19
CA ARG A 375 -9.74 16.38 -24.82
C ARG A 375 -8.32 15.95 -25.16
N SER A 376 -7.48 16.93 -25.50
CA SER A 376 -6.05 16.72 -25.68
C SER A 376 -5.35 16.70 -24.30
N VAL A 377 -4.66 15.60 -24.01
CA VAL A 377 -4.01 15.37 -22.71
C VAL A 377 -2.50 15.34 -22.88
N ALA A 378 -1.75 15.82 -21.90
CA ALA A 378 -0.33 15.52 -21.69
C ALA A 378 -0.08 15.01 -20.28
N LEU A 379 0.86 14.09 -20.15
CA LEU A 379 1.35 13.58 -18.88
C LEU A 379 2.76 14.09 -18.65
N ILE A 380 3.04 14.54 -17.44
CA ILE A 380 4.38 14.90 -16.99
C ILE A 380 4.66 14.11 -15.72
N THR A 381 5.83 13.49 -15.61
CA THR A 381 6.27 12.89 -14.35
C THR A 381 7.51 13.58 -13.82
N VAL A 382 7.48 13.89 -12.53
CA VAL A 382 8.67 14.26 -11.74
C VAL A 382 9.11 13.10 -10.83
N ASP A 383 8.43 11.95 -10.86
CA ASP A 383 8.81 10.75 -10.12
C ASP A 383 9.90 9.95 -10.84
N THR A 384 11.10 10.53 -10.91
CA THR A 384 12.26 9.88 -11.55
C THR A 384 13.01 8.94 -10.62
N PHE A 385 12.60 8.83 -9.36
CA PHE A 385 13.23 7.94 -8.37
C PHE A 385 12.78 6.48 -8.56
N ARG A 386 11.53 6.28 -8.99
CA ARG A 386 10.95 4.94 -9.23
C ARG A 386 10.88 4.69 -10.73
N MET A 387 11.88 4.01 -11.30
CA MET A 387 11.89 3.70 -12.74
C MET A 387 10.61 2.99 -13.19
N ALA A 388 10.08 2.08 -12.36
CA ALA A 388 8.80 1.40 -12.61
C ALA A 388 7.59 2.35 -12.68
N ALA A 389 7.60 3.50 -11.98
CA ALA A 389 6.51 4.48 -12.06
C ALA A 389 6.50 5.21 -13.41
N VAL A 390 7.69 5.54 -13.95
CA VAL A 390 7.82 6.11 -15.29
C VAL A 390 7.36 5.12 -16.35
N GLU A 391 7.76 3.85 -16.23
CA GLU A 391 7.31 2.79 -17.15
C GLU A 391 5.80 2.58 -17.09
N GLN A 392 5.23 2.56 -15.89
CA GLN A 392 3.78 2.40 -15.69
C GLN A 392 3.00 3.56 -16.33
N LEU A 393 3.40 4.82 -16.06
CA LEU A 393 2.76 5.98 -16.67
C LEU A 393 3.01 6.02 -18.19
N GLY A 394 4.16 5.53 -18.66
CA GLY A 394 4.49 5.37 -20.08
C GLY A 394 3.54 4.42 -20.81
N ARG A 395 3.16 3.31 -20.20
CA ARG A 395 2.14 2.40 -20.77
C ARG A 395 0.78 3.08 -20.91
N TYR A 396 0.35 3.84 -19.91
CA TYR A 396 -0.88 4.63 -20.02
C TYR A 396 -0.78 5.66 -21.15
N ALA A 397 0.34 6.37 -21.25
CA ALA A 397 0.57 7.36 -22.30
C ALA A 397 0.52 6.75 -23.71
N GLU A 398 1.12 5.57 -23.89
CA GLU A 398 1.10 4.83 -25.15
C GLU A 398 -0.32 4.39 -25.53
N VAL A 399 -1.08 3.84 -24.58
CA VAL A 399 -2.46 3.38 -24.82
C VAL A 399 -3.40 4.56 -25.14
N LEU A 400 -3.21 5.70 -24.48
CA LEU A 400 -4.04 6.91 -24.66
C LEU A 400 -3.60 7.78 -25.84
N ASP A 401 -2.50 7.43 -26.51
CA ASP A 401 -1.83 8.22 -27.55
C ASP A 401 -1.63 9.68 -27.10
N CYS A 402 -1.00 9.85 -25.94
CA CYS A 402 -0.70 11.16 -25.36
C CYS A 402 0.78 11.32 -25.04
N PRO A 403 1.34 12.54 -25.10
CA PRO A 403 2.75 12.77 -24.77
C PRO A 403 3.00 12.54 -23.27
N LEU A 404 4.03 11.74 -22.98
CA LEU A 404 4.65 11.68 -21.66
C LEU A 404 5.96 12.47 -21.65
N ARG A 405 6.09 13.40 -20.73
CA ARG A 405 7.32 14.19 -20.47
C ARG A 405 7.91 13.83 -19.12
N ILE A 406 9.22 13.97 -18.99
CA ILE A 406 9.95 13.71 -17.73
C ILE A 406 10.63 15.01 -17.31
N ALA A 407 10.31 15.49 -16.11
CA ALA A 407 10.89 16.69 -15.54
C ALA A 407 11.70 16.34 -14.27
N ARG A 408 13.02 16.47 -14.33
CA ARG A 408 13.94 16.06 -13.24
C ARG A 408 14.14 17.12 -12.16
N ASP A 409 13.75 18.35 -12.44
CA ASP A 409 13.92 19.51 -11.56
C ASP A 409 12.84 20.57 -11.85
N PRO A 410 12.66 21.58 -10.98
CA PRO A 410 11.65 22.62 -11.16
C PRO A 410 11.77 23.43 -12.46
N ARG A 411 12.99 23.62 -12.98
CA ARG A 411 13.20 24.35 -14.24
C ARG A 411 12.78 23.49 -15.42
N ALA A 412 13.09 22.20 -15.39
CA ALA A 412 12.63 21.23 -16.37
C ALA A 412 11.09 21.15 -16.37
N LEU A 413 10.44 21.10 -15.19
CA LEU A 413 8.98 21.09 -15.11
C LEU A 413 8.36 22.29 -15.84
N ARG A 414 8.88 23.51 -15.60
CA ARG A 414 8.39 24.71 -16.31
C ARG A 414 8.58 24.63 -17.82
N ALA A 415 9.70 24.07 -18.29
CA ALA A 415 9.97 23.89 -19.71
C ALA A 415 8.99 22.88 -20.34
N GLU A 416 8.74 21.75 -19.69
CA GLU A 416 7.81 20.73 -20.16
C GLU A 416 6.35 21.22 -20.13
N LEU A 417 5.95 22.00 -19.12
CA LEU A 417 4.65 22.66 -19.07
C LEU A 417 4.45 23.61 -20.26
N ALA A 418 5.47 24.42 -20.59
CA ALA A 418 5.42 25.30 -21.76
C ALA A 418 5.38 24.51 -23.09
N ALA A 419 6.10 23.40 -23.18
CA ALA A 419 6.10 22.53 -24.36
C ALA A 419 4.77 21.79 -24.60
N CYS A 420 3.94 21.68 -23.56
CA CYS A 420 2.61 21.07 -23.61
C CYS A 420 1.48 22.12 -23.51
N ALA A 421 1.78 23.41 -23.72
CA ALA A 421 0.79 24.49 -23.60
C ALA A 421 -0.36 24.41 -24.63
N ASP A 422 -0.18 23.62 -25.70
CA ASP A 422 -1.19 23.32 -26.72
C ASP A 422 -2.23 22.29 -26.27
N ARG A 423 -2.09 21.70 -25.07
CA ARG A 423 -2.97 20.66 -24.54
C ARG A 423 -4.04 21.24 -23.63
N ASP A 424 -5.24 20.67 -23.70
CA ASP A 424 -6.37 21.05 -22.86
C ASP A 424 -6.17 20.64 -21.40
N LEU A 425 -5.52 19.50 -21.17
CA LEU A 425 -5.25 18.97 -19.84
C LEU A 425 -3.81 18.51 -19.70
N ILE A 426 -3.11 19.01 -18.68
CA ILE A 426 -1.77 18.55 -18.31
C ILE A 426 -1.85 17.96 -16.90
N LEU A 427 -1.51 16.68 -16.76
CA LEU A 427 -1.47 16.00 -15.46
C LEU A 427 -0.03 15.72 -15.06
N VAL A 428 0.35 16.17 -13.87
CA VAL A 428 1.71 16.04 -13.32
C VAL A 428 1.71 15.01 -12.19
N ASP A 429 2.43 13.90 -12.41
CA ASP A 429 2.67 12.85 -11.41
C ASP A 429 3.91 13.18 -10.58
N THR A 430 3.80 13.09 -9.26
CA THR A 430 4.91 13.34 -8.34
C THR A 430 5.24 12.13 -7.49
N THR A 431 6.50 12.04 -7.05
CA THR A 431 6.90 11.04 -6.05
C THR A 431 6.07 11.20 -4.77
N GLY A 432 5.67 10.09 -4.16
CA GLY A 432 5.06 10.12 -2.83
C GLY A 432 6.05 10.54 -1.75
N ARG A 433 5.61 11.40 -0.83
CA ARG A 433 6.45 11.89 0.28
C ARG A 433 5.88 11.48 1.63
N ASN A 434 6.75 11.16 2.58
CA ASN A 434 6.30 10.96 3.95
C ASN A 434 5.84 12.31 4.53
N PRO A 435 4.58 12.47 4.98
CA PRO A 435 4.11 13.74 5.54
C PRO A 435 4.90 14.19 6.77
N ARG A 436 5.60 13.27 7.46
CA ARG A 436 6.43 13.59 8.63
C ARG A 436 7.87 14.00 8.27
N ALA A 437 8.24 13.96 6.98
CA ALA A 437 9.58 14.31 6.51
C ALA A 437 9.56 15.69 5.85
N ALA A 438 9.56 16.76 6.67
CA ALA A 438 9.41 18.14 6.23
C ALA A 438 10.35 18.52 5.07
N GLU A 439 11.64 18.18 5.17
CA GLU A 439 12.63 18.47 4.12
C GLU A 439 12.25 17.87 2.74
N GLN A 440 11.61 16.69 2.73
CA GLN A 440 11.19 16.06 1.48
C GLN A 440 9.96 16.72 0.88
N VAL A 441 9.05 17.20 1.73
CA VAL A 441 7.86 17.96 1.32
C VAL A 441 8.28 19.35 0.83
N GLU A 442 9.20 20.02 1.51
CA GLU A 442 9.77 21.30 1.08
C GLU A 442 10.52 21.17 -0.25
N ALA A 443 11.27 20.09 -0.45
CA ALA A 443 11.90 19.82 -1.74
C ALA A 443 10.87 19.63 -2.87
N LEU A 444 9.73 19.01 -2.57
CA LEU A 444 8.62 18.89 -3.51
C LEU A 444 7.95 20.25 -3.78
N ALA A 445 7.77 21.10 -2.77
CA ALA A 445 7.20 22.44 -2.91
C ALA A 445 8.00 23.35 -3.84
N ARG A 446 9.31 23.12 -4.02
CA ARG A 446 10.13 23.85 -5.00
C ARG A 446 9.68 23.67 -6.45
N TYR A 447 8.96 22.60 -6.76
CA TYR A 447 8.37 22.39 -8.09
C TYR A 447 7.13 23.27 -8.32
N PHE A 448 6.43 23.63 -7.24
CA PHE A 448 5.14 24.29 -7.27
C PHE A 448 5.15 25.56 -6.39
N PRO A 449 5.94 26.58 -6.76
CA PRO A 449 5.91 27.85 -6.04
C PRO A 449 4.53 28.51 -6.13
N PRO A 450 4.19 29.46 -5.25
CA PRO A 450 2.95 30.22 -5.36
C PRO A 450 2.76 30.79 -6.78
N GLY A 451 1.59 30.55 -7.37
CA GLY A 451 1.27 30.99 -8.73
C GLY A 451 1.92 30.18 -9.86
N TRP A 452 2.34 28.93 -9.62
CA TRP A 452 2.96 28.06 -10.64
C TRP A 452 2.09 27.76 -11.88
N GLY A 453 0.79 28.07 -11.83
CA GLY A 453 -0.10 28.05 -12.99
C GLY A 453 -0.93 26.77 -13.17
N GLY A 454 -1.21 26.05 -12.08
CA GLY A 454 -2.10 24.88 -12.04
C GLY A 454 -2.60 24.59 -10.63
N ASP A 455 -3.47 23.59 -10.51
CA ASP A 455 -4.06 23.14 -9.25
C ASP A 455 -3.21 22.03 -8.62
N LEU A 456 -2.94 22.14 -7.32
CA LEU A 456 -2.33 21.08 -6.53
C LEU A 456 -3.42 20.20 -5.90
N VAL A 457 -3.37 18.90 -6.22
CA VAL A 457 -4.32 17.91 -5.74
C VAL A 457 -3.65 17.05 -4.67
N LEU A 458 -4.00 17.25 -3.40
CA LEU A 458 -3.55 16.38 -2.32
C LEU A 458 -4.36 15.07 -2.33
N THR A 459 -3.67 13.99 -2.64
CA THR A 459 -4.23 12.65 -2.71
C THR A 459 -4.04 11.90 -1.40
N LEU A 460 -5.14 11.41 -0.83
CA LEU A 460 -5.18 10.73 0.46
C LEU A 460 -5.93 9.40 0.32
N SER A 461 -5.45 8.34 0.98
CA SER A 461 -6.13 7.04 1.00
C SER A 461 -7.20 7.03 2.08
N ALA A 462 -8.47 6.80 1.73
CA ALA A 462 -9.60 6.69 2.65
C ALA A 462 -9.42 5.59 3.70
N ALA A 463 -8.71 4.51 3.37
CA ALA A 463 -8.34 3.45 4.32
C ALA A 463 -7.31 3.87 5.41
N THR A 464 -6.78 5.10 5.34
CA THR A 464 -5.86 5.62 6.36
C THR A 464 -6.63 6.05 7.60
N ARG A 465 -6.11 5.73 8.79
CA ARG A 465 -6.71 6.15 10.06
C ARG A 465 -6.87 7.67 10.12
N GLY A 466 -7.99 8.17 10.64
CA GLY A 466 -8.31 9.61 10.67
C GLY A 466 -7.20 10.49 11.27
N ARG A 467 -6.56 10.06 12.36
CA ARG A 467 -5.41 10.79 12.95
C ARG A 467 -4.22 10.94 12.00
N ASP A 468 -3.98 9.93 11.18
CA ASP A 468 -2.85 9.88 10.24
C ASP A 468 -3.20 10.67 8.97
N LEU A 469 -4.48 10.75 8.59
CA LEU A 469 -4.97 11.68 7.57
C LEU A 469 -4.78 13.13 8.00
N PHE A 470 -5.08 13.48 9.25
CA PHE A 470 -4.81 14.82 9.78
C PHE A 470 -3.32 15.15 9.79
N ALA A 471 -2.47 14.21 10.22
CA ALA A 471 -1.03 14.39 10.13
C ALA A 471 -0.54 14.56 8.68
N ALA A 472 -1.20 13.91 7.72
CA ALA A 472 -0.92 14.09 6.30
C ALA A 472 -1.35 15.48 5.80
N LEU A 473 -2.54 15.97 6.17
CA LEU A 473 -2.96 17.34 5.86
C LEU A 473 -1.94 18.36 6.37
N ASP A 474 -1.58 18.27 7.66
CA ASP A 474 -0.66 19.21 8.29
C ASP A 474 0.74 19.13 7.66
N GLY A 475 1.23 17.93 7.39
CA GLY A 475 2.55 17.71 6.78
C GLY A 475 2.67 18.24 5.34
N PHE A 476 1.57 18.26 4.60
CA PHE A 476 1.51 18.78 3.22
C PHE A 476 1.01 20.25 3.15
N ALA A 477 0.66 20.88 4.28
CA ALA A 477 0.11 22.24 4.30
C ALA A 477 1.03 23.29 3.67
N ALA A 478 2.36 23.10 3.72
CA ALA A 478 3.34 24.00 3.11
C ALA A 478 3.26 24.08 1.57
N LEU A 479 2.59 23.12 0.92
CA LEU A 479 2.35 23.14 -0.52
C LEU A 479 1.16 24.02 -0.92
N ASP A 480 0.33 24.44 0.04
CA ASP A 480 -0.90 25.21 -0.20
C ASP A 480 -1.78 24.57 -1.30
N PHE A 481 -2.15 23.30 -1.10
CA PHE A 481 -2.90 22.54 -2.09
C PHE A 481 -4.34 23.08 -2.28
N ASP A 482 -4.85 22.97 -3.50
CA ASP A 482 -6.13 23.54 -3.92
C ASP A 482 -7.29 22.56 -3.76
N LEU A 483 -7.04 21.27 -4.04
CA LEU A 483 -8.05 20.23 -4.13
C LEU A 483 -7.64 18.99 -3.32
N LEU A 484 -8.64 18.22 -2.89
CA LEU A 484 -8.46 16.90 -2.30
C LEU A 484 -8.88 15.80 -3.29
N CYS A 485 -8.19 14.66 -3.23
CA CYS A 485 -8.62 13.42 -3.89
C CYS A 485 -8.57 12.27 -2.89
N ALA A 486 -9.68 11.60 -2.66
CA ALA A 486 -9.77 10.46 -1.74
C ALA A 486 -9.74 9.14 -2.50
N THR A 487 -8.69 8.34 -2.32
CA THR A 487 -8.55 7.06 -3.01
C THR A 487 -8.94 5.89 -2.12
N LYS A 488 -9.10 4.70 -2.71
CA LYS A 488 -9.32 3.44 -1.99
C LYS A 488 -10.53 3.48 -1.05
N THR A 489 -11.62 4.10 -1.48
CA THR A 489 -12.87 4.16 -0.69
C THR A 489 -13.55 2.79 -0.60
N ASP A 490 -13.18 1.84 -1.46
CA ASP A 490 -13.59 0.44 -1.43
C ASP A 490 -12.86 -0.39 -0.36
N GLU A 491 -11.72 0.08 0.15
CA GLU A 491 -10.91 -0.61 1.15
C GLU A 491 -11.31 -0.26 2.61
N THR A 492 -12.37 0.54 2.81
CA THR A 492 -12.83 0.94 4.14
C THR A 492 -14.34 1.12 4.20
N ASP A 493 -14.96 0.69 5.30
CA ASP A 493 -16.37 0.99 5.60
C ASP A 493 -16.50 2.24 6.51
N ALA A 494 -15.38 2.82 6.95
CA ALA A 494 -15.32 4.00 7.83
C ALA A 494 -14.97 5.28 7.06
N LEU A 495 -15.88 5.73 6.19
CA LEU A 495 -15.68 6.90 5.33
C LEU A 495 -15.85 8.25 6.05
N GLY A 496 -16.31 8.26 7.31
CA GLY A 496 -16.54 9.48 8.10
C GLY A 496 -15.27 10.30 8.32
N ALA A 497 -14.09 9.69 8.22
CA ALA A 497 -12.82 10.40 8.27
C ALA A 497 -12.66 11.40 7.11
N LEU A 498 -13.26 11.12 5.94
CA LEU A 498 -13.23 12.03 4.79
C LEU A 498 -13.94 13.35 5.12
N TYR A 499 -15.12 13.29 5.74
CA TYR A 499 -15.83 14.49 6.18
C TYR A 499 -14.97 15.34 7.10
N SER A 500 -14.34 14.72 8.10
CA SER A 500 -13.48 15.45 9.03
C SER A 500 -12.24 16.04 8.37
N VAL A 501 -11.65 15.35 7.40
CA VAL A 501 -10.50 15.80 6.62
C VAL A 501 -10.85 16.98 5.72
N VAL A 502 -11.95 16.90 4.97
CA VAL A 502 -12.42 17.97 4.07
C VAL A 502 -12.73 19.22 4.88
N ARG A 503 -13.48 19.07 5.97
CA ARG A 503 -13.84 20.18 6.87
C ARG A 503 -12.61 20.86 7.47
N ARG A 504 -11.59 20.09 7.88
CA ARG A 504 -10.35 20.64 8.43
C ARG A 504 -9.48 21.31 7.36
N ALA A 505 -9.42 20.73 6.17
CA ALA A 505 -8.61 21.26 5.07
C ALA A 505 -9.19 22.58 4.54
N GLY A 506 -10.52 22.75 4.54
CA GLY A 506 -11.18 23.90 3.92
C GLY A 506 -10.95 23.94 2.40
N ARG A 507 -10.70 22.77 1.79
CA ARG A 507 -10.45 22.58 0.36
C ARG A 507 -11.46 21.57 -0.18
N PRO A 508 -11.98 21.77 -1.41
CA PRO A 508 -12.98 20.88 -1.96
C PRO A 508 -12.39 19.50 -2.29
N LEU A 509 -13.18 18.46 -2.01
CA LEU A 509 -12.93 17.11 -2.49
C LEU A 509 -13.36 17.04 -3.95
N ALA A 510 -12.41 16.83 -4.86
CA ALA A 510 -12.68 16.80 -6.29
C ALA A 510 -13.09 15.40 -6.77
N TRP A 511 -12.41 14.35 -6.29
CA TRP A 511 -12.65 12.97 -6.72
C TRP A 511 -12.58 11.96 -5.59
N THR A 512 -13.29 10.85 -5.80
CA THR A 512 -13.15 9.61 -5.04
C THR A 512 -12.80 8.44 -5.97
N THR A 513 -12.00 7.47 -5.49
CA THR A 513 -11.72 6.24 -6.24
C THR A 513 -12.10 5.01 -5.41
N PHE A 514 -12.75 4.03 -6.04
CA PHE A 514 -13.31 2.85 -5.38
C PHE A 514 -12.88 1.53 -6.01
N GLY A 515 -11.64 1.46 -6.53
CA GLY A 515 -11.08 0.25 -7.11
C GLY A 515 -9.87 0.51 -7.99
N GLN A 516 -9.45 -0.49 -8.76
CA GLN A 516 -8.21 -0.47 -9.55
C GLN A 516 -8.42 -0.30 -11.06
N ARG A 517 -9.65 -0.47 -11.57
CA ARG A 517 -9.95 -0.43 -13.01
C ARG A 517 -9.80 0.99 -13.56
N VAL A 518 -9.27 1.09 -14.78
CA VAL A 518 -9.03 2.34 -15.49
C VAL A 518 -9.87 2.34 -16.77
N PRO A 519 -10.77 3.32 -16.98
CA PRO A 519 -11.06 4.47 -16.12
C PRO A 519 -12.09 4.22 -15.02
N ASP A 520 -12.80 3.09 -15.04
CA ASP A 520 -14.12 2.94 -14.41
C ASP A 520 -14.19 3.23 -12.90
N ASP A 521 -13.12 3.00 -12.14
CA ASP A 521 -13.17 3.09 -10.67
C ASP A 521 -12.80 4.48 -10.13
N ILE A 522 -13.31 5.57 -10.72
CA ILE A 522 -13.18 6.96 -10.23
C ILE A 522 -14.46 7.74 -10.51
N GLU A 523 -14.82 8.64 -9.61
CA GLU A 523 -15.95 9.55 -9.76
C GLU A 523 -15.61 10.97 -9.29
N GLU A 524 -16.28 11.96 -9.89
CA GLU A 524 -16.34 13.31 -9.32
C GLU A 524 -17.07 13.22 -7.97
N ALA A 525 -16.48 13.80 -6.93
CA ALA A 525 -17.04 13.71 -5.59
C ALA A 525 -18.38 14.46 -5.53
N ARG A 526 -19.39 13.81 -4.95
CA ARG A 526 -20.70 14.41 -4.71
C ARG A 526 -21.06 14.33 -3.24
N ALA A 527 -21.42 15.48 -2.68
CA ALA A 527 -21.64 15.60 -1.25
C ALA A 527 -22.81 14.76 -0.74
N ASP A 528 -23.89 14.69 -1.52
CA ASP A 528 -25.07 13.87 -1.26
C ASP A 528 -24.70 12.38 -1.14
N LEU A 529 -23.95 11.84 -2.11
CA LEU A 529 -23.57 10.43 -2.12
C LEU A 529 -22.60 10.09 -0.98
N ILE A 530 -21.61 10.94 -0.75
CA ILE A 530 -20.60 10.70 0.27
C ILE A 530 -21.25 10.78 1.67
N ALA A 531 -22.11 11.76 1.93
CA ALA A 531 -22.85 11.86 3.19
C ALA A 531 -23.71 10.62 3.46
N ALA A 532 -24.47 10.16 2.45
CA ALA A 532 -25.27 8.94 2.54
C ALA A 532 -24.39 7.70 2.81
N GLN A 533 -23.22 7.59 2.16
CA GLN A 533 -22.27 6.49 2.36
C GLN A 533 -21.67 6.48 3.77
N ILE A 534 -21.33 7.64 4.32
CA ILE A 534 -20.80 7.78 5.68
C ILE A 534 -21.81 7.22 6.70
N LEU A 535 -23.08 7.61 6.60
CA LEU A 535 -24.09 7.24 7.60
C LEU A 535 -24.61 5.81 7.47
N THR A 536 -24.47 5.22 6.28
CA THR A 536 -24.92 3.84 6.00
C THR A 536 -23.79 2.81 6.11
N GLY A 537 -22.58 3.23 6.50
CA GLY A 537 -21.42 2.34 6.62
C GLY A 537 -21.08 1.65 5.30
N GLY A 538 -21.26 2.36 4.18
CA GLY A 538 -21.07 1.82 2.83
C GLY A 538 -22.17 0.86 2.33
N ALA A 539 -23.16 0.49 3.16
CA ALA A 539 -24.16 -0.53 2.83
C ALA A 539 -25.26 -0.07 1.86
N ARG A 540 -25.53 1.25 1.76
CA ARG A 540 -26.43 1.83 0.73
C ARG A 540 -25.66 2.61 -0.32
N SER A 541 -24.48 2.14 -0.71
CA SER A 541 -23.82 2.75 -1.84
C SER A 541 -24.55 2.36 -3.13
N PRO A 542 -25.05 3.31 -3.96
CA PRO A 542 -25.35 2.98 -5.35
C PRO A 542 -24.14 2.34 -6.07
N LEU A 543 -22.91 2.51 -5.55
CA LEU A 543 -21.67 1.86 -6.02
C LEU A 543 -21.61 0.35 -5.71
N ARG A 544 -22.36 -0.15 -4.71
CA ARG A 544 -22.46 -1.60 -4.42
C ARG A 544 -23.78 -2.21 -4.91
N ALA A 545 -24.82 -1.40 -5.10
CA ALA A 545 -26.14 -1.84 -5.53
C ALA A 545 -26.23 -2.14 -7.04
N ALA A 546 -25.24 -1.72 -7.84
CA ALA A 546 -25.14 -2.09 -9.25
C ALA A 546 -24.56 -3.51 -9.48
N GLY A 547 -24.72 -4.41 -8.50
CA GLY A 547 -24.34 -5.83 -8.49
C GLY A 547 -24.81 -6.58 -9.72
#